data_AF-A0A6N9ESD4-F1
#
_entry.id   AF-A0A6N9ESD4-F1
#
_cell.length_a   1.000
_cell.length_b   1.000
_cell.length_c   1.000
_cell.angle_alpha   90.00
_cell.angle_beta   90.00
_cell.angle_gamma   90.00
#
_symmetry.space_group_name_H-M   'P 1'
#
loop_
_entity.id
_entity.type
_entity.pdbx_description
1 polymer ?
#
loop_
_entity_poly.entity_id
_entity_poly.type
_entity_poly.pdbx_seq_one_letter_code
_entity_poly.pdbx_strand_id
1 'polypeptide(L)'
;MSDETPDEATAATTSSSAPEDPASQAPTTSEGPPPSEGTVEIGDTRYQFTVTCQELGAGDVRVEGTGEDPDSDGTVELYLLAFLVDPYVGLRLADGTLFEPSLESPLDLYVQDDVIRASAIRFVRDLDLETGTATDVGFGELEIHCYEYSREAPE
;
A
#
# COMPACT_ATOMS: atom_id res chain seq x y z
N MET A 1 77.72 45.37 -4.49
CA MET A 1 78.32 45.62 -5.81
C MET A 1 78.26 44.31 -6.55
N SER A 2 77.66 44.30 -7.73
CA SER A 2 77.58 43.17 -8.68
C SER A 2 76.89 41.88 -8.20
N ASP A 3 76.50 40.95 -9.07
CA ASP A 3 75.71 41.06 -10.34
C ASP A 3 75.28 39.63 -10.75
N GLU A 4 74.57 39.48 -11.88
CA GLU A 4 74.41 38.25 -12.70
C GLU A 4 73.55 37.06 -12.19
N THR A 5 72.35 36.95 -12.79
CA THR A 5 71.64 35.70 -13.22
C THR A 5 71.97 35.44 -14.72
N PRO A 6 71.70 34.27 -15.39
CA PRO A 6 70.71 33.20 -15.15
C PRO A 6 71.35 31.77 -15.21
N ASP A 7 70.96 30.65 -15.87
CA ASP A 7 69.83 30.10 -16.70
C ASP A 7 70.05 28.54 -16.80
N GLU A 8 69.24 27.62 -17.37
CA GLU A 8 67.84 27.50 -17.85
C GLU A 8 67.45 25.98 -17.84
N ALA A 9 66.15 25.61 -17.75
CA ALA A 9 65.55 24.28 -18.04
C ALA A 9 66.09 23.05 -17.22
N THR A 10 65.52 21.84 -17.23
CA THR A 10 64.47 21.18 -18.04
C THR A 10 63.60 20.22 -17.18
N ALA A 11 62.44 19.78 -17.68
CA ALA A 11 61.48 18.94 -16.95
C ALA A 11 61.79 17.42 -16.93
N ALA A 12 61.21 16.71 -15.94
CA ALA A 12 60.97 15.25 -15.99
C ALA A 12 59.72 14.88 -15.17
N THR A 13 58.66 14.42 -15.83
CA THR A 13 57.47 13.84 -15.19
C THR A 13 57.64 12.34 -15.02
N THR A 14 57.48 11.82 -13.79
CA THR A 14 57.08 10.43 -13.59
C THR A 14 56.18 10.29 -12.37
N SER A 15 54.90 9.97 -12.58
CA SER A 15 54.01 9.51 -11.52
C SER A 15 54.34 8.07 -11.13
N SER A 16 54.19 7.73 -9.86
CA SER A 16 54.09 6.34 -9.40
C SER A 16 53.03 6.28 -8.31
N SER A 17 51.78 6.11 -8.70
CA SER A 17 50.64 6.03 -7.79
C SER A 17 50.78 4.82 -6.86
N ALA A 18 50.35 4.96 -5.61
CA ALA A 18 50.07 3.81 -4.78
C ALA A 18 48.91 2.99 -5.41
N PRO A 19 48.87 1.67 -5.23
CA PRO A 19 47.69 0.89 -5.62
C PRO A 19 46.52 1.31 -4.72
N GLU A 20 45.52 1.96 -5.31
CA GLU A 20 44.22 2.13 -4.68
C GLU A 20 43.55 0.76 -4.60
N ASP A 21 43.35 0.28 -3.38
CA ASP A 21 42.55 -0.92 -3.11
C ASP A 21 41.13 -0.66 -3.63
N PRO A 22 40.57 -1.49 -4.54
CA PRO A 22 39.25 -1.25 -5.09
C PRO A 22 38.20 -1.51 -4.01
N ALA A 23 37.87 -0.45 -3.26
CA ALA A 23 36.88 -0.47 -2.19
C ALA A 23 35.57 -1.05 -2.72
N SER A 24 35.31 -2.31 -2.37
CA SER A 24 34.14 -3.05 -2.81
C SER A 24 32.90 -2.44 -2.17
N GLN A 25 32.30 -1.47 -2.86
CA GLN A 25 31.00 -0.91 -2.50
C GLN A 25 29.99 -2.04 -2.62
N ALA A 26 29.56 -2.58 -1.48
CA ALA A 26 28.43 -3.48 -1.44
C ALA A 26 27.23 -2.78 -2.10
N PRO A 27 26.42 -3.50 -2.91
CA PRO A 27 25.25 -2.89 -3.51
C PRO A 27 24.34 -2.41 -2.38
N THR A 28 24.11 -1.10 -2.33
CA THR A 28 23.02 -0.55 -1.53
C THR A 28 21.73 -0.96 -2.20
N THR A 29 21.16 -2.10 -1.76
CA THR A 29 19.76 -2.40 -2.01
C THR A 29 18.97 -1.22 -1.48
N SER A 30 18.46 -0.38 -2.38
CA SER A 30 17.32 0.47 -2.02
C SER A 30 16.17 -0.50 -1.82
N GLU A 31 15.83 -0.73 -0.57
CA GLU A 31 14.50 -1.22 -0.24
C GLU A 31 13.50 -0.24 -0.91
N GLY A 32 12.41 -0.76 -1.45
CA GLY A 32 11.35 0.09 -2.01
C GLY A 32 10.65 0.88 -0.90
N PRO A 33 9.68 1.74 -1.25
CA PRO A 33 8.66 2.08 -0.27
C PRO A 33 8.02 0.80 0.28
N PRO A 34 7.55 0.79 1.54
CA PRO A 34 6.79 -0.34 2.05
C PRO A 34 5.55 -0.57 1.17
N PRO A 35 5.11 -1.83 0.98
CA PRO A 35 3.88 -2.10 0.25
C PRO A 35 2.71 -1.41 0.97
N SER A 36 1.77 -0.86 0.20
CA SER A 36 0.51 -0.34 0.74
C SER A 36 -0.18 -1.44 1.56
N GLU A 37 -0.66 -1.11 2.75
CA GLU A 37 -1.19 -2.07 3.72
C GLU A 37 -2.61 -1.68 4.18
N GLY A 38 -3.36 -2.65 4.69
CA GLY A 38 -4.72 -2.42 5.15
C GLY A 38 -5.15 -3.35 6.26
N THR A 39 -6.06 -2.87 7.11
CA THR A 39 -6.69 -3.68 8.15
C THR A 39 -8.19 -3.45 8.19
N VAL A 40 -8.93 -4.50 8.51
CA VAL A 40 -10.38 -4.47 8.68
C VAL A 40 -10.74 -5.28 9.92
N GLU A 41 -11.52 -4.70 10.82
CA GLU A 41 -12.05 -5.37 12.00
C GLU A 41 -13.54 -5.68 11.81
N ILE A 42 -13.97 -6.88 12.17
CA ILE A 42 -15.37 -7.30 12.18
C ILE A 42 -15.63 -8.07 13.48
N GLY A 43 -16.41 -7.47 14.40
CA GLY A 43 -16.57 -8.02 15.74
C GLY A 43 -15.24 -8.03 16.50
N ASP A 44 -14.82 -9.22 16.97
CA ASP A 44 -13.53 -9.43 17.64
C ASP A 44 -12.40 -9.84 16.65
N THR A 45 -12.70 -10.01 15.35
CA THR A 45 -11.76 -10.53 14.35
C THR A 45 -11.10 -9.41 13.55
N ARG A 46 -9.75 -9.36 13.53
CA ARG A 46 -8.95 -8.39 12.76
C ARG A 46 -8.24 -9.05 11.59
N TYR A 47 -8.63 -8.66 10.37
CA TYR A 47 -7.97 -9.01 9.12
C TYR A 47 -6.84 -8.03 8.80
N GLN A 48 -5.78 -8.53 8.17
CA GLN A 48 -4.62 -7.75 7.72
C GLN A 48 -4.34 -8.07 6.26
N PHE A 49 -4.05 -7.05 5.45
CA PHE A 49 -3.94 -7.13 4.00
C PHE A 49 -2.69 -6.43 3.48
N THR A 50 -2.03 -7.04 2.51
CA THR A 50 -1.23 -6.30 1.52
C THR A 50 -2.19 -5.81 0.44
N VAL A 51 -2.09 -4.54 0.02
CA VAL A 51 -3.03 -3.95 -0.93
C VAL A 51 -2.35 -3.26 -2.11
N THR A 52 -3.09 -3.14 -3.21
CA THR A 52 -2.80 -2.24 -4.33
C THR A 52 -3.87 -1.15 -4.36
N CYS A 53 -3.46 0.11 -4.20
CA CYS A 53 -4.35 1.26 -4.40
C CYS A 53 -4.24 1.76 -5.85
N GLN A 54 -5.35 2.21 -6.43
CA GLN A 54 -5.43 2.71 -7.81
C GLN A 54 -6.18 4.05 -7.85
N GLU A 55 -5.53 5.08 -8.41
CA GLU A 55 -6.14 6.40 -8.60
C GLU A 55 -7.09 6.35 -9.82
N LEU A 56 -8.41 6.45 -9.59
CA LEU A 56 -9.41 6.43 -10.67
C LEU A 56 -9.77 7.85 -11.17
N GLY A 57 -9.21 8.88 -10.53
CA GLY A 57 -9.43 10.29 -10.84
C GLY A 57 -10.50 10.94 -9.97
N ALA A 58 -10.57 12.28 -9.99
CA ALA A 58 -11.50 13.09 -9.17
C ALA A 58 -11.42 12.91 -7.64
N GLY A 59 -10.52 12.07 -7.12
CA GLY A 59 -10.42 11.68 -5.71
C GLY A 59 -10.97 10.28 -5.44
N ASP A 60 -11.58 9.62 -6.43
CA ASP A 60 -12.05 8.24 -6.33
C ASP A 60 -10.85 7.27 -6.35
N VAL A 61 -10.84 6.32 -5.40
CA VAL A 61 -9.78 5.30 -5.26
C VAL A 61 -10.39 3.91 -5.26
N ARG A 62 -9.77 2.98 -6.00
CA ARG A 62 -9.98 1.54 -5.80
C ARG A 62 -8.85 0.97 -4.95
N VAL A 63 -9.17 0.04 -4.07
CA VAL A 63 -8.19 -0.82 -3.41
C VAL A 63 -8.57 -2.29 -3.63
N GLU A 64 -7.59 -3.09 -4.05
CA GLU A 64 -7.67 -4.55 -4.14
C GLU A 64 -6.57 -5.13 -3.26
N GLY A 65 -6.85 -6.17 -2.46
CA GLY A 65 -5.87 -6.68 -1.48
C GLY A 65 -6.05 -8.14 -1.10
N THR A 66 -4.99 -8.71 -0.52
CA THR A 66 -4.96 -10.11 -0.07
C THR A 66 -4.36 -10.25 1.33
N GLY A 67 -4.92 -11.19 2.09
CA GLY A 67 -4.57 -11.46 3.48
C GLY A 67 -4.92 -12.90 3.87
N GLU A 68 -4.80 -13.20 5.16
CA GLU A 68 -5.07 -14.52 5.74
C GLU A 68 -6.18 -14.41 6.80
N ASP A 69 -7.07 -15.41 6.84
CA ASP A 69 -8.15 -15.53 7.81
C ASP A 69 -7.62 -16.09 9.13
N PRO A 70 -7.62 -15.33 10.25
CA PRO A 70 -6.99 -15.74 11.50
C PRO A 70 -7.66 -16.95 12.18
N ASP A 71 -8.88 -17.34 11.75
CA ASP A 71 -9.59 -18.51 12.25
C ASP A 71 -9.36 -19.79 11.42
N SER A 72 -8.81 -19.70 10.19
CA SER A 72 -8.68 -20.86 9.28
C SER A 72 -7.38 -20.99 8.48
N ASP A 73 -6.46 -20.01 8.55
CA ASP A 73 -5.29 -19.87 7.67
C ASP A 73 -5.65 -19.80 6.16
N GLY A 74 -6.93 -19.54 5.83
CA GLY A 74 -7.42 -19.40 4.46
C GLY A 74 -7.15 -18.01 3.87
N THR A 75 -7.02 -17.91 2.55
CA THR A 75 -6.89 -16.59 1.89
C THR A 75 -8.16 -15.77 2.04
N VAL A 76 -8.01 -14.48 2.35
CA VAL A 76 -9.06 -13.46 2.30
C VAL A 76 -8.71 -12.41 1.25
N GLU A 77 -9.66 -12.07 0.41
CA GLU A 77 -9.55 -11.04 -0.62
C GLU A 77 -10.34 -9.79 -0.19
N LEU A 78 -9.71 -8.62 -0.21
CA LEU A 78 -10.32 -7.32 0.05
C LEU A 78 -10.61 -6.61 -1.28
N TYR A 79 -11.82 -6.09 -1.43
CA TYR A 79 -12.18 -5.16 -2.50
C TYR A 79 -12.84 -3.92 -1.91
N LEU A 80 -12.37 -2.73 -2.29
CA LEU A 80 -12.85 -1.44 -1.78
C LEU A 80 -12.92 -0.42 -2.91
N LEU A 81 -14.06 0.27 -2.99
CA LEU A 81 -14.28 1.47 -3.81
C LEU A 81 -14.54 2.65 -2.88
N ALA A 82 -13.54 3.51 -2.73
CA ALA A 82 -13.65 4.78 -2.03
C ALA A 82 -14.17 5.84 -3.00
N PHE A 83 -15.50 5.83 -3.23
CA PHE A 83 -16.20 6.76 -4.11
C PHE A 83 -16.98 7.82 -3.31
N LEU A 84 -17.07 9.05 -3.84
CA LEU A 84 -17.70 10.19 -3.15
C LEU A 84 -19.23 10.11 -2.94
N VAL A 85 -19.91 9.12 -3.53
CA VAL A 85 -21.39 9.04 -3.56
C VAL A 85 -21.93 7.68 -3.12
N ASP A 86 -21.24 6.61 -3.48
CA ASP A 86 -21.67 5.22 -3.27
C ASP A 86 -20.43 4.33 -3.03
N PRO A 87 -19.76 4.48 -1.87
CA PRO A 87 -18.59 3.68 -1.53
C PRO A 87 -19.01 2.26 -1.15
N TYR A 88 -18.15 1.29 -1.48
CA TYR A 88 -18.38 -0.13 -1.20
C TYR A 88 -17.12 -0.80 -0.66
N VAL A 89 -17.27 -1.71 0.30
CA VAL A 89 -16.20 -2.62 0.75
C VAL A 89 -16.73 -4.05 0.80
N GLY A 90 -15.92 -5.03 0.41
CA GLY A 90 -16.25 -6.45 0.52
C GLY A 90 -15.02 -7.28 0.85
N LEU A 91 -15.16 -8.24 1.78
CA LEU A 91 -14.13 -9.22 2.14
C LEU A 91 -14.63 -10.61 1.75
N ARG A 92 -13.92 -11.30 0.86
CA ARG A 92 -14.25 -12.66 0.41
C ARG A 92 -13.29 -13.67 1.03
N LEU A 93 -13.83 -14.66 1.73
CA LEU A 93 -13.09 -15.78 2.31
C LEU A 93 -12.94 -16.92 1.29
N ALA A 94 -11.92 -17.76 1.49
CA ALA A 94 -11.62 -18.90 0.61
C ALA A 94 -12.74 -19.96 0.49
N ASP A 95 -13.73 -19.97 1.39
CA ASP A 95 -14.91 -20.84 1.29
C ASP A 95 -16.05 -20.26 0.42
N GLY A 96 -15.92 -19.00 -0.01
CA GLY A 96 -16.91 -18.25 -0.77
C GLY A 96 -17.79 -17.32 0.06
N THR A 97 -17.64 -17.28 1.39
CA THR A 97 -18.33 -16.30 2.26
C THR A 97 -17.90 -14.88 1.87
N LEU A 98 -18.88 -13.98 1.72
CA LEU A 98 -18.67 -12.55 1.50
C LEU A 98 -19.16 -11.78 2.73
N PHE A 99 -18.31 -10.90 3.27
CA PHE A 99 -18.69 -9.88 4.25
C PHE A 99 -18.77 -8.52 3.58
N GLU A 100 -19.89 -7.83 3.73
CA GLU A 100 -20.18 -6.54 3.08
C GLU A 100 -21.06 -5.64 3.98
N PRO A 101 -21.13 -4.31 3.75
CA PRO A 101 -22.01 -3.41 4.50
C PRO A 101 -23.51 -3.76 4.36
N SER A 102 -24.24 -3.63 5.47
CA SER A 102 -25.71 -3.72 5.48
C SER A 102 -26.34 -2.58 4.67
N LEU A 103 -27.23 -2.91 3.72
CA LEU A 103 -28.03 -1.92 2.99
C LEU A 103 -28.95 -1.06 3.89
N GLU A 104 -29.14 -1.45 5.16
CA GLU A 104 -29.88 -0.68 6.17
C GLU A 104 -29.04 0.46 6.80
N SER A 105 -27.77 0.66 6.40
CA SER A 105 -26.88 1.66 6.99
C SER A 105 -25.87 2.21 5.96
N PRO A 106 -25.66 3.54 5.88
CA PRO A 106 -24.69 4.11 4.94
C PRO A 106 -23.26 3.74 5.34
N LEU A 107 -22.38 3.55 4.35
CA LEU A 107 -20.93 3.45 4.56
C LEU A 107 -20.32 4.86 4.55
N ASP A 108 -20.19 5.47 5.73
CA ASP A 108 -19.50 6.74 5.91
C ASP A 108 -17.96 6.53 5.81
N LEU A 109 -17.40 6.82 4.64
CA LEU A 109 -15.99 6.64 4.31
C LEU A 109 -15.27 7.98 4.09
N TYR A 110 -14.02 8.05 4.56
CA TYR A 110 -13.15 9.22 4.50
C TYR A 110 -11.80 8.87 3.87
N VAL A 111 -11.27 9.77 3.05
CA VAL A 111 -9.90 9.71 2.51
C VAL A 111 -9.16 10.97 2.96
N GLN A 112 -8.03 10.81 3.65
CA GLN A 112 -7.21 11.90 4.16
C GLN A 112 -5.74 11.46 4.24
N ASP A 113 -4.85 12.29 3.70
CA ASP A 113 -3.38 12.13 3.78
C ASP A 113 -2.92 10.71 3.41
N ASP A 114 -3.43 10.22 2.26
CA ASP A 114 -3.21 8.88 1.68
C ASP A 114 -3.71 7.69 2.54
N VAL A 115 -4.50 7.96 3.58
CA VAL A 115 -5.19 6.94 4.39
C VAL A 115 -6.70 6.95 4.12
N ILE A 116 -7.27 5.76 3.89
CA ILE A 116 -8.71 5.53 3.76
C ILE A 116 -9.26 4.95 5.06
N ARG A 117 -10.35 5.51 5.59
CA ARG A 117 -10.95 5.16 6.89
C ARG A 117 -12.47 5.08 6.80
N ALA A 118 -13.06 4.06 7.42
CA ALA A 118 -14.50 4.02 7.72
C ALA A 118 -14.71 3.24 9.04
N SER A 119 -15.68 3.62 9.86
CA SER A 119 -15.89 3.00 11.17
C SER A 119 -17.38 2.89 11.54
N ALA A 120 -17.68 2.05 12.54
CA ALA A 120 -19.04 1.62 12.87
C ALA A 120 -19.80 1.00 11.66
N ILE A 121 -19.05 0.39 10.73
CA ILE A 121 -19.56 -0.35 9.58
C ILE A 121 -20.36 -1.54 10.12
N ARG A 122 -21.63 -1.66 9.74
CA ARG A 122 -22.43 -2.85 10.06
C ARG A 122 -22.21 -3.90 8.97
N PHE A 123 -21.35 -4.88 9.24
CA PHE A 123 -21.07 -5.97 8.32
C PHE A 123 -22.13 -7.07 8.41
N VAL A 124 -22.50 -7.57 7.23
CA VAL A 124 -23.41 -8.69 7.02
C VAL A 124 -22.78 -9.70 6.07
N ARG A 125 -23.37 -10.90 6.00
CA ARG A 125 -23.15 -11.88 4.93
C ARG A 125 -24.49 -12.40 4.41
N ASP A 126 -24.47 -13.24 3.38
CA ASP A 126 -25.66 -13.85 2.79
C ASP A 126 -26.66 -12.77 2.27
N LEU A 127 -26.16 -11.61 1.82
CA LEU A 127 -26.99 -10.48 1.41
C LEU A 127 -27.75 -10.75 0.10
N ASP A 128 -29.07 -10.71 0.18
CA ASP A 128 -29.98 -10.72 -0.95
C ASP A 128 -30.26 -9.28 -1.41
N LEU A 129 -29.72 -8.90 -2.58
CA LEU A 129 -29.90 -7.57 -3.17
C LEU A 129 -31.32 -7.29 -3.69
N GLU A 130 -32.17 -8.30 -3.87
CA GLU A 130 -33.58 -8.10 -4.26
C GLU A 130 -34.48 -7.81 -3.04
N THR A 131 -34.18 -8.38 -1.87
CA THR A 131 -35.02 -8.23 -0.66
C THR A 131 -34.40 -7.40 0.47
N GLY A 132 -33.08 -7.17 0.43
CA GLY A 132 -32.31 -6.55 1.52
C GLY A 132 -32.08 -7.47 2.73
N THR A 133 -32.43 -8.77 2.63
CA THR A 133 -32.25 -9.74 3.72
C THR A 133 -30.78 -10.17 3.82
N ALA A 134 -30.22 -10.20 5.03
CA ALA A 134 -28.85 -10.67 5.27
C ALA A 134 -28.67 -11.23 6.70
N THR A 135 -27.59 -11.98 6.91
CA THR A 135 -27.15 -12.41 8.25
C THR A 135 -26.22 -11.34 8.85
N ASP A 136 -26.57 -10.83 10.04
CA ASP A 136 -25.72 -9.90 10.81
C ASP A 136 -24.42 -10.60 11.26
N VAL A 137 -23.27 -9.98 11.01
CA VAL A 137 -21.95 -10.51 11.41
C VAL A 137 -21.34 -9.68 12.53
N GLY A 138 -21.49 -8.36 12.48
CA GLY A 138 -21.15 -7.46 13.57
C GLY A 138 -20.90 -6.02 13.12
N PHE A 139 -20.48 -5.19 14.08
CA PHE A 139 -19.90 -3.88 13.78
C PHE A 139 -18.39 -4.01 13.53
N GLY A 140 -17.85 -3.09 12.74
CA GLY A 140 -16.46 -3.10 12.33
C GLY A 140 -15.93 -1.75 11.86
N GLU A 141 -14.66 -1.73 11.49
CA GLU A 141 -13.98 -0.56 10.91
C GLU A 141 -12.86 -1.00 9.94
N LEU A 142 -12.42 -0.07 9.09
CA LEU A 142 -11.30 -0.27 8.18
C LEU A 142 -10.33 0.92 8.22
N GLU A 143 -9.04 0.61 8.07
CA GLU A 143 -7.96 1.57 7.87
C GLU A 143 -6.99 1.03 6.83
N ILE A 144 -6.84 1.74 5.71
CA ILE A 144 -5.97 1.39 4.57
C ILE A 144 -4.97 2.52 4.34
N HIS A 145 -3.69 2.19 4.17
CA HIS A 145 -2.61 3.12 3.90
C HIS A 145 -2.10 2.93 2.46
N CYS A 146 -2.31 3.92 1.60
CA CYS A 146 -1.92 3.89 0.19
C CYS A 146 -0.56 4.56 -0.04
N TYR A 147 0.54 3.87 0.29
CA TYR A 147 1.90 4.38 0.11
C TYR A 147 2.31 4.56 -1.36
N GLU A 148 1.77 3.72 -2.25
CA GLU A 148 1.86 3.89 -3.70
C GLU A 148 0.50 3.67 -4.37
N TYR A 149 0.29 4.36 -5.51
CA TYR A 149 -0.88 4.24 -6.36
C TYR A 149 -0.49 3.71 -7.75
N SER A 150 -1.12 2.61 -8.17
CA SER A 150 -1.03 2.10 -9.53
C SER A 150 -1.81 2.99 -10.50
N ARG A 151 -1.34 3.02 -11.76
CA ARG A 151 -1.99 3.72 -12.89
C ARG A 151 -2.20 2.82 -14.11
N GLU A 152 -1.90 1.55 -13.96
CA GLU A 152 -2.21 0.51 -14.94
C GLU A 152 -3.66 0.07 -14.73
N ALA A 153 -4.33 -0.35 -15.80
CA ALA A 153 -5.66 -0.96 -15.69
C ALA A 153 -5.51 -2.43 -15.22
N PRO A 154 -6.53 -3.02 -14.55
CA PRO A 154 -6.54 -4.46 -14.28
C PRO A 154 -6.50 -5.28 -15.59
N GLU A 155 -5.92 -6.48 -15.52
CA GLU A 155 -5.86 -7.44 -16.64
C GLU A 155 -7.20 -8.14 -16.93
#